data_AF-A0A928YRU9-F1
#
_entry.id   AF-A0A928YRU9-F1
#
_cell.length_a   1.000
_cell.length_b   1.000
_cell.length_c   1.000
_cell.angle_alpha   90.00
_cell.angle_beta   90.00
_cell.angle_gamma   90.00
#
_symmetry.space_group_name_H-M   'P 1'
#
loop_
_entity.id
_entity.type
_entity.pdbx_description
1 polymer ?
#
loop_
_entity_poly.entity_id
_entity_poly.type
_entity_poly.pdbx_seq_one_letter_code
_entity_poly.pdbx_strand_id
1 'polypeptide(L)'
;MCFLIFVQIYKMQRLLYSILLSFFVFISCTNSLPKGILSEKKMTSLLKEVQVMDAYLSTLPVDSAKKVINSYYDVIFDKYDLDSTSFATNLDYYLSHPTEAEKLYDNVLVSLREEQTQINKTDSIRNVVIQDSVNRVARLHEDMMYRRSLITNVHLDSTALTYQDVQRIVYTQIPFRLNAYGYDIQPLPQPVPAQVPLETIREQPAQPDALIERPALPAPSETRIPLQTKPVIR
;
A
#
# COMPACT_ATOMS: atom_id res chain seq x y z
N MET A 1 -15.61 91.84 9.45
CA MET A 1 -14.86 90.66 8.95
C MET A 1 -14.62 89.59 10.02
N CYS A 2 -14.49 89.91 11.32
CA CYS A 2 -14.16 88.93 12.36
C CYS A 2 -15.25 87.86 12.66
N PHE A 3 -16.53 88.16 12.43
CA PHE A 3 -17.64 87.24 12.74
C PHE A 3 -17.68 85.99 11.84
N LEU A 4 -17.30 86.11 10.56
CA LEU A 4 -17.31 85.00 9.61
C LEU A 4 -16.18 84.00 9.88
N ILE A 5 -15.04 84.48 10.39
CA ILE A 5 -13.89 83.65 10.77
C ILE A 5 -14.23 82.79 12.00
N PHE A 6 -14.94 83.37 12.98
CA PHE A 6 -15.36 82.66 14.20
C PHE A 6 -16.37 81.53 13.90
N VAL A 7 -17.33 81.79 13.00
CA VAL A 7 -18.30 80.78 12.54
C VAL A 7 -17.61 79.65 11.76
N GLN A 8 -16.60 79.96 10.94
CA GLN A 8 -15.83 78.93 10.24
C GLN A 8 -14.98 78.06 11.18
N ILE A 9 -14.37 78.63 12.21
CA ILE A 9 -13.59 77.89 13.23
C ILE A 9 -14.48 76.93 14.01
N TYR A 10 -15.67 77.37 14.44
CA TYR A 10 -16.66 76.52 15.12
C TYR A 10 -17.17 75.37 14.24
N LYS A 11 -17.38 75.61 12.94
CA LYS A 11 -17.83 74.59 11.97
C LYS A 11 -16.77 73.51 11.71
N MET A 12 -15.49 73.90 11.62
CA MET A 12 -14.36 72.97 11.44
C MET A 12 -14.09 72.13 12.69
N GLN A 13 -14.20 72.73 13.89
CA GLN A 13 -14.07 71.98 15.15
C GLN A 13 -15.18 70.93 15.33
N ARG A 14 -16.44 71.25 14.99
CA ARG A 14 -17.54 70.29 15.04
C ARG A 14 -17.37 69.12 14.06
N LEU A 15 -16.77 69.38 12.89
CA LEU A 15 -16.46 68.36 11.90
C LEU A 15 -15.31 67.45 12.38
N LEU A 16 -14.27 68.04 12.98
CA LEU A 16 -13.17 67.28 13.59
C LEU A 16 -13.65 66.38 14.75
N TYR A 17 -14.54 66.87 15.62
CA TYR A 17 -15.14 66.05 16.68
C TYR A 17 -15.98 64.90 16.12
N SER A 18 -16.72 65.12 15.02
CA SER A 18 -17.49 64.06 14.34
C SER A 18 -16.58 62.98 13.76
N ILE A 19 -15.48 63.36 13.10
CA ILE A 19 -14.49 62.42 12.56
C ILE A 19 -13.78 61.66 13.67
N LEU A 20 -13.39 62.33 14.75
CA LEU A 20 -12.73 61.71 15.91
C LEU A 20 -13.65 60.70 16.60
N LEU A 21 -14.93 61.04 16.76
CA LEU A 21 -15.94 60.14 17.32
C LEU A 21 -16.19 58.93 16.42
N SER A 22 -16.27 59.14 15.10
CA SER A 22 -16.39 58.05 14.12
C SER A 22 -15.18 57.11 14.16
N PHE A 23 -13.96 57.65 14.23
CA PHE A 23 -12.73 56.87 14.32
C PHE A 23 -12.67 56.01 15.59
N PHE A 24 -13.15 56.53 16.73
CA PHE A 24 -13.21 55.79 17.99
C PHE A 24 -14.23 54.64 17.96
N VAL A 25 -15.35 54.80 17.24
CA VAL A 25 -16.34 53.74 17.02
C VAL A 25 -15.76 52.62 16.15
N PHE A 26 -14.93 52.94 15.15
CA PHE A 26 -14.26 51.93 14.31
C PHE A 26 -13.21 51.10 15.07
N ILE A 27 -12.50 51.69 16.05
CA ILE A 27 -11.49 50.97 16.85
C ILE A 27 -12.14 50.00 17.85
N SER A 28 -13.37 50.25 18.28
CA SER A 28 -14.06 49.38 19.26
C SER A 28 -14.49 48.02 18.69
N CYS A 29 -14.38 47.80 17.37
CA CYS A 29 -14.71 46.54 16.71
C CYS A 29 -13.47 45.66 16.49
N THR A 30 -12.70 45.44 17.56
CA THR A 30 -11.68 44.39 17.57
C THR A 30 -12.25 43.20 18.32
N ASN A 31 -12.53 42.11 17.61
CA ASN A 31 -12.82 40.80 18.21
C ASN A 31 -11.53 40.27 18.85
N SER A 32 -11.14 40.85 19.97
CA SER A 32 -10.02 40.37 20.76
C SER A 32 -10.49 39.10 21.47
N LEU A 33 -9.79 37.99 21.26
CA LEU A 33 -10.07 36.74 21.97
C LEU A 33 -10.11 36.99 23.48
N PRO A 34 -11.05 36.36 24.22
CA PRO A 34 -11.09 36.48 25.67
C PRO A 34 -9.77 36.01 26.28
N LYS A 35 -9.36 36.64 27.37
CA LYS A 35 -8.13 36.25 28.08
C LYS A 35 -8.24 34.80 28.56
N GLY A 36 -7.28 33.97 28.18
CA GLY A 36 -7.25 32.54 28.55
C GLY A 36 -7.79 31.59 27.48
N ILE A 37 -8.31 32.11 26.37
CA ILE A 37 -8.68 31.30 25.20
C ILE A 37 -7.49 31.16 24.25
N LEU A 38 -7.23 29.93 23.81
CA LEU A 38 -6.23 29.59 22.82
C LEU A 38 -6.55 30.27 21.48
N SER A 39 -5.52 30.59 20.72
CA SER A 39 -5.74 30.98 19.33
C SER A 39 -6.23 29.79 18.51
N GLU A 40 -6.98 30.07 17.44
CA GLU A 40 -7.53 29.05 16.54
C GLU A 40 -6.45 28.04 16.13
N LYS A 41 -5.28 28.51 15.68
CA LYS A 41 -4.15 27.65 15.30
C LYS A 41 -3.66 26.72 16.42
N LYS A 42 -3.59 27.23 17.66
CA LYS A 42 -3.19 26.42 18.82
C LYS A 42 -4.26 25.38 19.14
N MET A 43 -5.53 25.79 19.13
CA MET A 43 -6.65 24.89 19.37
C MET A 43 -6.76 23.81 18.27
N THR A 44 -6.53 24.14 17.00
CA THR A 44 -6.48 23.17 15.89
C THR A 44 -5.41 22.11 16.16
N SER A 45 -4.22 22.56 16.57
CA SER A 45 -3.10 21.65 16.83
C SER A 45 -3.40 20.74 18.03
N LEU A 46 -3.95 21.31 19.11
CA LEU A 46 -4.34 20.56 20.30
C LEU A 46 -5.43 19.53 19.98
N LEU A 47 -6.49 19.94 19.29
CA LEU A 47 -7.62 19.06 18.99
C LEU A 47 -7.20 17.93 18.04
N LYS A 48 -6.30 18.20 17.10
CA LYS A 48 -5.68 17.16 16.27
C LYS A 48 -4.95 16.12 17.12
N GLU A 49 -4.12 16.55 18.07
CA GLU A 49 -3.36 15.64 18.94
C GLU A 49 -4.27 14.82 19.84
N VAL A 50 -5.32 15.43 20.40
CA VAL A 50 -6.36 14.73 21.16
C VAL A 50 -7.04 13.67 20.29
N GLN A 51 -7.45 13.99 19.07
CA GLN A 51 -8.10 13.02 18.16
C GLN A 51 -7.17 11.86 17.77
N VAL A 52 -5.90 12.13 17.50
CA VAL A 52 -4.90 11.08 17.20
C VAL A 52 -4.69 10.19 18.43
N MET A 53 -4.63 10.77 19.61
CA MET A 53 -4.48 10.04 20.87
C MET A 53 -5.71 9.20 21.19
N ASP A 54 -6.92 9.73 20.99
CA ASP A 54 -8.17 8.97 21.14
C ASP A 54 -8.23 7.79 20.14
N ALA A 55 -7.82 8.03 18.89
CA ALA A 55 -7.70 6.96 17.91
C ALA A 55 -6.72 5.88 18.37
N TYR A 56 -5.57 6.27 18.92
CA TYR A 56 -4.62 5.32 19.51
C TYR A 56 -5.24 4.56 20.69
N LEU A 57 -5.84 5.26 21.65
CA LEU A 57 -6.49 4.66 22.82
C LEU A 57 -7.59 3.66 22.43
N SER A 58 -8.30 3.91 21.32
CA SER A 58 -9.33 3.01 20.78
C SER A 58 -8.77 1.68 20.27
N THR A 59 -7.46 1.61 19.97
CA THR A 59 -6.79 0.35 19.58
C THR A 59 -6.42 -0.52 20.77
N LEU A 60 -6.41 0.02 21.99
CA LEU A 60 -6.08 -0.73 23.19
C LEU A 60 -7.32 -1.42 23.80
N PRO A 61 -7.13 -2.56 24.50
CA PRO A 61 -8.16 -3.10 25.37
C PRO A 61 -8.61 -2.08 26.41
N VAL A 62 -9.91 -2.09 26.75
CA VAL A 62 -10.54 -1.10 27.65
C VAL A 62 -9.81 -0.94 28.99
N ASP A 63 -9.39 -2.04 29.60
CA ASP A 63 -8.69 -2.02 30.90
C ASP A 63 -7.30 -1.37 30.80
N SER A 64 -6.59 -1.61 29.70
CA SER A 64 -5.30 -0.98 29.41
C SER A 64 -5.47 0.51 29.14
N ALA A 65 -6.45 0.88 28.30
CA ALA A 65 -6.74 2.27 27.96
C ALA A 65 -7.06 3.10 29.22
N LYS A 66 -7.92 2.59 30.12
CA LYS A 66 -8.27 3.25 31.39
C LYS A 66 -7.07 3.53 32.29
N LYS A 67 -6.05 2.67 32.27
CA LYS A 67 -4.86 2.85 33.11
C LYS A 67 -3.97 3.98 32.61
N VAL A 68 -3.94 4.21 31.30
CA VAL A 68 -2.97 5.12 30.67
C VAL A 68 -3.59 6.45 30.23
N ILE A 69 -4.91 6.52 30.03
CA ILE A 69 -5.61 7.67 29.48
C ILE A 69 -5.25 9.00 30.17
N ASN A 70 -5.30 9.05 31.50
CA ASN A 70 -5.01 10.29 32.24
C ASN A 70 -3.57 10.77 31.99
N SER A 71 -2.59 9.88 32.11
CA SER A 71 -1.18 10.23 31.87
C SER A 71 -0.92 10.73 30.45
N TYR A 72 -1.66 10.21 29.47
CA TYR A 72 -1.56 10.65 28.08
C TYR A 72 -2.15 12.05 27.88
N TYR A 73 -3.33 12.31 28.45
CA TYR A 73 -3.96 13.64 28.44
C TYR A 73 -3.13 14.69 29.19
N ASP A 74 -2.53 14.33 30.32
CA ASP A 74 -1.65 15.23 31.08
C ASP A 74 -0.48 15.72 30.21
N VAL A 75 0.17 14.82 29.45
CA VAL A 75 1.27 15.18 28.54
C VAL A 75 0.82 16.13 27.42
N ILE A 76 -0.38 15.94 26.88
CA ILE A 76 -0.93 16.87 25.89
C ILE A 76 -1.21 18.21 26.55
N PHE A 77 -1.86 18.25 27.70
CA PHE A 77 -2.21 19.50 28.37
C PHE A 77 -0.97 20.30 28.77
N ASP A 78 0.07 19.64 29.30
CA ASP A 78 1.37 20.24 29.61
C ASP A 78 2.00 20.92 28.39
N LYS A 79 1.92 20.29 27.20
CA LYS A 79 2.48 20.84 25.95
C LYS A 79 1.83 22.15 25.52
N TYR A 80 0.57 22.37 25.91
CA TYR A 80 -0.19 23.57 25.55
C TYR A 80 -0.38 24.55 26.72
N ASP A 81 0.30 24.33 27.84
CA ASP A 81 0.16 25.09 29.09
C ASP A 81 -1.28 25.13 29.59
N LEU A 82 -1.97 23.98 29.54
CA LEU A 82 -3.36 23.82 29.94
C LEU A 82 -3.50 22.91 31.16
N ASP A 83 -4.55 23.17 31.92
CA ASP A 83 -5.16 22.27 32.89
C ASP A 83 -6.53 21.76 32.36
N SER A 84 -7.06 20.69 32.93
CA SER A 84 -8.37 20.11 32.57
C SER A 84 -9.50 21.15 32.59
N THR A 85 -9.49 22.05 33.58
CA THR A 85 -10.47 23.14 33.68
C THR A 85 -10.33 24.14 32.53
N SER A 86 -9.11 24.56 32.24
CA SER A 86 -8.83 25.50 31.15
C SER A 86 -9.13 24.90 29.78
N PHE A 87 -8.89 23.60 29.57
CA PHE A 87 -9.28 22.90 28.36
C PHE A 87 -10.80 22.90 28.18
N ALA A 88 -11.56 22.59 29.24
CA ALA A 88 -13.02 22.64 29.20
C ALA A 88 -13.55 24.04 28.85
N THR A 89 -12.96 25.11 29.41
CA THR A 89 -13.34 26.49 29.05
C THR A 89 -12.99 26.86 27.62
N ASN A 90 -11.87 26.36 27.11
CA ASN A 90 -11.47 26.57 25.71
C ASN A 90 -12.43 25.86 24.76
N LEU A 91 -12.77 24.61 25.07
CA LEU A 91 -13.72 23.83 24.30
C LEU A 91 -15.11 24.49 24.28
N ASP A 92 -15.61 24.92 25.43
CA ASP A 92 -16.91 25.60 25.57
C ASP A 92 -16.97 26.91 24.74
N TYR A 93 -15.88 27.69 24.73
CA TYR A 93 -15.78 28.89 23.89
C TYR A 93 -15.96 28.54 22.40
N TYR A 94 -15.23 27.57 21.87
CA TYR A 94 -15.37 27.22 20.45
C TYR A 94 -16.73 26.61 20.14
N LEU A 95 -17.28 25.77 21.02
CA LEU A 95 -18.60 25.16 20.83
C LEU A 95 -19.76 26.18 20.88
N SER A 96 -19.60 27.27 21.63
CA SER A 96 -20.57 28.37 21.67
C SER A 96 -20.49 29.33 20.46
N HIS A 97 -19.47 29.19 19.61
CA HIS A 97 -19.27 30.01 18.40
C HIS A 97 -19.25 29.11 17.14
N PRO A 98 -20.42 28.79 16.55
CA PRO A 98 -20.52 27.80 15.47
C PRO A 98 -19.63 28.07 14.26
N THR A 99 -19.47 29.34 13.88
CA THR A 99 -18.63 29.76 12.74
C THR A 99 -17.14 29.59 13.01
N GLU A 100 -16.70 29.71 14.26
CA GLU A 100 -15.32 29.47 14.67
C GLU A 100 -15.07 27.97 14.85
N ALA A 101 -16.05 27.22 15.37
CA ALA A 101 -16.00 25.77 15.47
C ALA A 101 -15.87 25.09 14.10
N GLU A 102 -16.67 25.51 13.12
CA GLU A 102 -16.63 24.95 11.75
C GLU A 102 -15.23 25.11 11.14
N LYS A 103 -14.68 26.32 11.19
CA LYS A 103 -13.31 26.60 10.71
C LYS A 103 -12.25 25.80 11.44
N LEU A 104 -12.38 25.69 12.77
CA LEU A 104 -11.49 24.91 13.60
C LEU A 104 -11.47 23.44 13.14
N TYR A 105 -12.64 22.82 12.97
CA TYR A 105 -12.76 21.43 12.54
C TYR A 105 -12.26 21.21 11.10
N ASP A 106 -12.58 22.12 10.18
CA ASP A 106 -12.06 22.07 8.81
C ASP A 106 -10.53 22.07 8.79
N ASN A 107 -9.92 22.96 9.57
CA ASN A 107 -8.46 23.05 9.69
C ASN A 107 -7.85 21.77 10.29
N VAL A 108 -8.48 21.17 11.30
CA VAL A 108 -8.03 19.88 11.87
C VAL A 108 -8.04 18.79 10.80
N LEU A 109 -9.13 18.70 10.05
CA LEU A 109 -9.36 17.67 9.06
C LEU A 109 -8.47 17.85 7.82
N VAL A 110 -8.15 19.08 7.42
CA VAL A 110 -7.11 19.36 6.41
C VAL A 110 -5.74 18.88 6.91
N SER A 111 -5.34 19.25 8.13
CA SER A 111 -4.05 18.85 8.70
C SER A 111 -3.91 17.32 8.80
N LEU A 112 -4.96 16.61 9.24
CA LEU A 112 -4.95 15.16 9.33
C LEU A 112 -4.83 14.49 7.95
N ARG A 113 -5.53 15.02 6.94
CA ARG A 113 -5.45 14.50 5.56
C ARG A 113 -4.08 14.69 4.95
N GLU A 114 -3.44 15.83 5.21
CA GLU A 114 -2.08 16.09 4.75
C GLU A 114 -1.11 15.08 5.35
N GLU A 115 -1.15 14.86 6.68
CA GLU A 115 -0.33 13.87 7.36
C GLU A 115 -0.58 12.45 6.83
N GLN A 116 -1.84 12.04 6.70
CA GLN A 116 -2.22 10.74 6.15
C GLN A 116 -1.68 10.54 4.73
N THR A 117 -1.74 11.59 3.89
CA THR A 117 -1.24 11.54 2.52
C THR A 117 0.26 11.32 2.48
N GLN A 118 1.02 11.95 3.39
CA GLN A 118 2.48 11.75 3.46
C GLN A 118 2.86 10.34 3.95
N ILE A 119 2.12 9.82 4.94
CA ILE A 119 2.30 8.44 5.41
C ILE A 119 2.02 7.46 4.27
N ASN A 120 0.88 7.59 3.59
CA ASN A 120 0.49 6.72 2.48
C ASN A 120 1.51 6.73 1.33
N LYS A 121 2.09 7.89 1.01
CA LYS A 121 3.15 7.99 -0.02
C LYS A 121 4.38 7.19 0.39
N THR A 122 4.82 7.35 1.63
CA THR A 122 6.00 6.67 2.17
C THR A 122 5.78 5.16 2.24
N ASP A 123 4.61 4.74 2.71
CA ASP A 123 4.24 3.32 2.81
C ASP A 123 4.10 2.67 1.43
N SER A 124 3.53 3.37 0.44
CA SER A 124 3.43 2.88 -0.93
C SER A 124 4.81 2.57 -1.52
N ILE A 125 5.77 3.49 -1.37
CA ILE A 125 7.14 3.28 -1.87
C ILE A 125 7.78 2.08 -1.17
N ARG A 126 7.67 2.00 0.16
CA ARG A 126 8.22 0.87 0.93
C ARG A 126 7.60 -0.46 0.51
N ASN A 127 6.28 -0.48 0.32
CA ASN A 127 5.56 -1.68 -0.07
C ASN A 127 5.99 -2.18 -1.46
N VAL A 128 6.19 -1.28 -2.43
CA VAL A 128 6.70 -1.64 -3.77
C VAL A 128 8.07 -2.31 -3.69
N VAL A 129 8.99 -1.78 -2.87
CA VAL A 129 10.34 -2.36 -2.68
C VAL A 129 10.27 -3.75 -2.05
N ILE A 130 9.46 -3.90 -0.99
CA ILE A 130 9.26 -5.20 -0.34
C ILE A 130 8.66 -6.18 -1.34
N GLN A 131 7.62 -5.77 -2.07
CA GLN A 131 6.94 -6.62 -3.05
C GLN A 131 7.88 -7.09 -4.16
N ASP A 132 8.76 -6.23 -4.69
CA ASP A 132 9.74 -6.63 -5.69
C ASP A 132 10.71 -7.70 -5.14
N SER A 133 11.22 -7.50 -3.93
CA SER A 133 12.12 -8.46 -3.28
C SER A 133 11.44 -9.82 -3.06
N VAL A 134 10.19 -9.82 -2.59
CA VAL A 134 9.40 -11.03 -2.37
C VAL A 134 9.10 -11.73 -3.70
N ASN A 135 8.69 -10.98 -4.72
CA ASN A 135 8.45 -11.53 -6.07
C ASN A 135 9.71 -12.16 -6.67
N ARG A 136 10.88 -11.55 -6.46
CA ARG A 136 12.16 -12.10 -6.92
C ARG A 136 12.47 -13.43 -6.24
N VAL A 137 12.31 -13.50 -4.92
CA VAL A 137 12.53 -14.74 -4.16
C VAL A 137 11.53 -15.81 -4.58
N ALA A 138 10.25 -15.46 -4.74
CA ALA A 138 9.21 -16.38 -5.20
C ALA A 138 9.56 -16.98 -6.57
N ARG A 139 9.97 -16.15 -7.54
CA ARG A 139 10.41 -16.63 -8.87
C ARG A 139 11.58 -17.60 -8.79
N LEU A 140 12.57 -17.31 -7.94
CA LEU A 140 13.73 -18.18 -7.76
C LEU A 140 13.34 -19.51 -7.11
N HIS A 141 12.38 -19.49 -6.19
CA HIS A 141 11.85 -20.70 -5.57
C HIS A 141 11.15 -21.60 -6.60
N GLU A 142 10.29 -21.03 -7.45
CA GLU A 142 9.62 -21.76 -8.53
C GLU A 142 10.63 -22.39 -9.50
N ASP A 143 11.66 -21.65 -9.93
CA ASP A 143 12.71 -22.19 -10.82
C ASP A 143 13.49 -23.32 -10.15
N MET A 144 13.82 -23.18 -8.86
CA MET A 144 14.50 -24.21 -8.08
C MET A 144 13.65 -25.49 -7.97
N MET A 145 12.35 -25.35 -7.71
CA MET A 145 11.42 -26.48 -7.63
C MET A 145 11.25 -27.18 -8.99
N TYR A 146 11.12 -26.40 -10.06
CA TYR A 146 11.05 -26.92 -11.43
C TYR A 146 12.31 -27.71 -11.79
N ARG A 147 13.51 -27.14 -11.61
CA ARG A 147 14.78 -27.84 -11.86
C ARG A 147 14.91 -29.11 -11.03
N ARG A 148 14.52 -29.06 -9.75
CA ARG A 148 14.52 -30.24 -8.88
C ARG A 148 13.65 -31.35 -9.46
N SER A 149 12.44 -31.02 -9.91
CA SER A 149 11.52 -31.97 -10.53
C SER A 149 12.11 -32.64 -11.77
N LEU A 150 12.84 -31.87 -12.59
CA LEU A 150 13.51 -32.39 -13.78
C LEU A 150 14.63 -33.37 -13.46
N ILE A 151 15.23 -33.30 -12.27
CA ILE A 151 16.29 -34.20 -11.83
C ILE A 151 15.71 -35.42 -11.13
N THR A 152 14.69 -35.24 -10.29
CA THR A 152 14.15 -36.33 -9.46
C THR A 152 13.15 -37.21 -10.19
N ASN A 153 12.47 -36.69 -11.22
CA ASN A 153 11.39 -37.39 -11.94
C ASN A 153 11.81 -37.84 -13.34
N VAL A 154 13.11 -38.06 -13.59
CA VAL A 154 13.58 -38.64 -14.85
C VAL A 154 13.29 -40.13 -14.84
N HIS A 155 12.42 -40.59 -15.72
CA HIS A 155 12.32 -42.01 -16.03
C HIS A 155 13.57 -42.42 -16.81
N LEU A 156 14.26 -43.47 -16.36
CA LEU A 156 15.40 -44.03 -17.09
C LEU A 156 14.89 -44.58 -18.42
N ASP A 157 15.23 -43.93 -19.54
CA ASP A 157 14.89 -44.46 -20.86
C ASP A 157 15.54 -45.83 -21.02
N SER A 158 14.71 -46.85 -21.28
CA SER A 158 15.18 -48.23 -21.45
C SER A 158 15.81 -48.48 -22.82
N THR A 159 15.89 -47.45 -23.67
CA THR A 159 16.45 -47.54 -25.02
C THR A 159 17.96 -47.35 -24.97
N ALA A 160 18.71 -48.34 -25.46
CA ALA A 160 20.16 -48.20 -25.64
C ALA A 160 20.41 -47.20 -26.78
N LEU A 161 20.75 -45.96 -26.42
CA LEU A 161 21.07 -44.92 -27.40
C LEU A 161 22.46 -45.17 -27.98
N THR A 162 22.54 -45.33 -29.30
CA THR A 162 23.82 -45.40 -30.01
C THR A 162 24.40 -44.00 -30.17
N TYR A 163 25.71 -43.87 -30.32
CA TYR A 163 26.38 -42.58 -30.52
C TYR A 163 25.73 -41.74 -31.64
N GLN A 164 25.29 -42.39 -32.73
CA GLN A 164 24.60 -41.73 -33.85
C GLN A 164 23.20 -41.19 -33.47
N ASP A 165 22.48 -41.86 -32.58
CA ASP A 165 21.16 -41.44 -32.12
C ASP A 165 21.27 -40.20 -31.22
N VAL A 166 22.24 -40.21 -30.30
CA VAL A 166 22.55 -39.05 -29.44
C VAL A 166 22.96 -37.85 -30.30
N GLN A 167 23.85 -38.08 -31.28
CA GLN A 167 24.28 -37.04 -32.21
C GLN A 167 23.08 -36.43 -32.94
N ARG A 168 22.15 -37.25 -33.45
CA ARG A 168 20.93 -36.77 -34.13
C ARG A 168 20.06 -35.91 -33.21
N ILE A 169 19.75 -36.38 -32.01
CA ILE A 169 18.86 -35.69 -31.06
C ILE A 169 19.45 -34.32 -30.68
N VAL A 170 20.75 -34.29 -30.39
CA VAL A 170 21.47 -33.05 -30.06
C VAL A 170 21.43 -32.07 -31.23
N TYR A 171 21.67 -32.51 -32.46
CA TYR A 171 21.64 -31.62 -33.64
C TYR A 171 20.22 -31.15 -34.04
N THR A 172 19.16 -31.86 -33.65
CA THR A 172 17.77 -31.47 -33.97
C THR A 172 17.11 -30.62 -32.89
N GLN A 173 17.45 -30.82 -31.61
CA GLN A 173 16.83 -30.09 -30.50
C GLN A 173 17.52 -28.76 -30.17
N ILE A 174 18.79 -28.60 -30.53
CA ILE A 174 19.51 -27.35 -30.25
C ILE A 174 19.23 -26.33 -31.38
N PRO A 175 18.79 -25.09 -31.05
CA PRO A 175 18.41 -24.09 -32.05
C PRO A 175 19.58 -23.46 -32.81
N PHE A 176 20.83 -23.83 -32.48
CA PHE A 176 22.03 -23.35 -33.17
C PHE A 176 22.80 -24.53 -33.77
N ARG A 177 23.11 -24.45 -35.07
CA ARG A 177 23.90 -25.48 -35.76
C ARG A 177 25.37 -25.28 -35.46
N LEU A 178 25.92 -26.11 -34.59
CA LEU A 178 27.37 -26.20 -34.36
C LEU A 178 28.02 -27.02 -35.48
N ASN A 179 28.55 -26.33 -36.50
CA ASN A 179 29.42 -26.94 -37.50
C ASN A 179 30.83 -27.10 -36.92
N ALA A 180 31.02 -28.12 -36.08
CA ALA A 180 32.36 -28.55 -35.69
C ALA A 180 32.88 -29.55 -36.73
N TYR A 181 33.97 -29.20 -37.42
CA TYR A 181 34.76 -30.05 -38.32
C TYR A 181 34.20 -30.36 -39.72
N GLY A 182 33.27 -29.57 -40.27
CA GLY A 182 32.96 -29.61 -41.71
C GLY A 182 32.30 -30.90 -42.23
N TYR A 183 31.77 -31.75 -41.35
CA TYR A 183 30.95 -32.90 -41.75
C TYR A 183 29.48 -32.48 -41.81
N ASP A 184 28.97 -32.27 -43.03
CA ASP A 184 27.53 -32.20 -43.26
C ASP A 184 26.92 -33.59 -43.05
N ILE A 185 26.07 -33.75 -42.05
CA ILE A 185 25.28 -34.97 -41.89
C ILE A 185 24.20 -34.95 -42.99
N GLN A 186 24.46 -35.63 -44.10
CA GLN A 186 23.45 -35.82 -45.14
C GLN A 186 22.23 -36.55 -44.54
N PRO A 187 21.00 -36.08 -44.79
CA PRO A 187 19.81 -36.84 -44.45
C PRO A 187 19.90 -38.20 -45.16
N LEU A 188 19.63 -39.29 -44.43
CA LEU A 188 19.52 -40.61 -45.06
C LEU A 188 18.49 -40.53 -46.19
N PRO A 189 18.73 -41.19 -47.34
CA PRO A 189 17.72 -41.29 -48.38
C PRO A 189 16.45 -41.88 -47.77
N GLN A 190 15.34 -41.15 -47.92
CA GLN A 190 14.02 -41.63 -47.51
C GLN A 190 13.78 -42.97 -48.23
N PRO A 191 13.33 -44.04 -47.54
CA PRO A 191 12.95 -45.26 -48.24
C PRO A 191 11.83 -44.88 -49.21
N VAL A 192 12.05 -45.07 -50.52
CA VAL A 192 11.02 -44.88 -51.52
C VAL A 192 9.86 -45.80 -51.14
N PRO A 193 8.62 -45.30 -50.98
CA PRO A 193 7.51 -46.15 -50.60
C PRO A 193 7.36 -47.23 -51.66
N ALA A 194 7.45 -48.50 -51.24
CA ALA A 194 7.21 -49.63 -52.11
C ALA A 194 5.81 -49.48 -52.73
N GLN A 195 5.74 -49.45 -54.07
CA GLN A 195 4.47 -49.48 -54.77
C GLN A 195 3.80 -50.82 -54.47
N VAL A 196 2.75 -50.79 -53.67
CA VAL A 196 1.91 -51.96 -53.38
C VAL A 196 0.99 -52.16 -54.60
N PRO A 197 0.98 -53.34 -55.26
CA PRO A 197 0.04 -53.61 -56.34
C PRO A 197 -1.41 -53.54 -55.84
N LEU A 198 -2.28 -52.96 -56.67
CA LEU A 198 -3.73 -52.94 -56.48
C LEU A 198 -4.26 -54.39 -56.39
N GLU A 199 -4.65 -54.84 -55.20
CA GLU A 199 -5.80 -55.73 -55.10
C GLU A 199 -6.52 -55.68 -53.74
N THR A 200 -7.81 -55.34 -53.87
CA THR A 200 -8.93 -55.58 -52.95
C THR A 200 -9.00 -54.74 -51.66
N ILE A 201 -9.46 -53.50 -51.84
CA ILE A 201 -10.31 -52.84 -50.83
C ILE A 201 -11.63 -53.62 -50.77
N ARG A 202 -11.92 -54.25 -49.63
CA ARG A 202 -13.30 -54.53 -49.22
C ARG A 202 -13.57 -53.72 -47.96
N GLU A 203 -14.41 -52.72 -48.10
CA GLU A 203 -14.85 -51.81 -47.04
C GLU A 203 -15.53 -52.58 -45.90
N GLN A 204 -15.25 -52.17 -44.66
CA GLN A 204 -16.19 -52.34 -43.57
C GLN A 204 -16.20 -51.07 -42.71
N PRO A 205 -17.39 -50.52 -42.37
CA PRO A 205 -17.55 -49.10 -42.07
C PRO A 205 -17.25 -48.77 -40.61
N ALA A 206 -16.90 -47.50 -40.38
CA ALA A 206 -16.62 -46.91 -39.09
C ALA A 206 -17.77 -47.07 -38.08
N GLN A 207 -17.43 -47.30 -36.81
CA GLN A 207 -18.36 -47.27 -35.69
C GLN A 207 -17.87 -46.27 -34.63
N PRO A 208 -18.74 -45.43 -34.02
CA PRO A 208 -18.35 -44.22 -33.31
C PRO A 208 -18.07 -44.44 -31.82
N ASP A 209 -17.13 -43.64 -31.31
CA ASP A 209 -16.86 -43.20 -29.92
C ASP A 209 -17.33 -44.07 -28.74
N ALA A 210 -16.35 -44.64 -28.02
CA ALA A 210 -16.51 -45.06 -26.63
C ALA A 210 -15.52 -44.30 -25.74
N LEU A 211 -16.08 -43.54 -24.78
CA LEU A 211 -15.40 -42.87 -23.67
C LEU A 211 -14.49 -43.85 -22.92
N ILE A 212 -13.18 -43.62 -22.93
CA ILE A 212 -12.24 -44.35 -22.08
C ILE A 212 -12.23 -43.65 -20.70
N GLU A 213 -12.81 -44.31 -19.70
CA GLU A 213 -12.71 -43.90 -18.30
C GLU A 213 -11.25 -43.87 -17.83
N ARG A 214 -10.89 -42.77 -17.17
CA ARG A 214 -9.59 -42.53 -16.55
C ARG A 214 -9.50 -43.35 -15.26
N PRO A 215 -8.49 -44.22 -15.03
CA PRO A 215 -8.34 -44.88 -13.75
C PRO A 215 -7.93 -43.86 -12.67
N ALA A 216 -8.56 -43.95 -11.50
CA ALA A 216 -8.33 -43.07 -10.36
C ALA A 216 -6.92 -43.24 -9.79
N LEU A 217 -6.26 -42.12 -9.46
CA LEU A 217 -4.99 -42.11 -8.72
C LEU A 217 -5.19 -42.71 -7.31
N PRO A 218 -4.28 -43.55 -6.80
CA PRO A 218 -4.27 -43.89 -5.38
C PRO A 218 -3.88 -42.66 -4.54
N ALA A 219 -4.57 -42.47 -3.42
CA ALA A 219 -4.33 -41.39 -2.47
C ALA A 219 -2.90 -41.46 -1.88
N PRO A 220 -2.27 -40.31 -1.56
CA PRO A 220 -0.91 -40.30 -1.03
C PRO A 220 -0.89 -40.92 0.37
N SER A 221 0.01 -41.87 0.59
CA SER A 221 0.31 -42.40 1.91
C SER A 221 1.03 -41.35 2.75
N GLU A 222 0.42 -40.93 3.86
CA GLU A 222 1.07 -40.14 4.89
C GLU A 222 2.23 -40.94 5.49
N THR A 223 3.45 -40.67 5.03
CA THR A 223 4.65 -41.06 5.77
C THR A 223 5.16 -39.82 6.49
N ARG A 224 4.77 -39.65 7.77
CA ARG A 224 5.38 -38.67 8.67
C ARG A 224 6.83 -39.05 8.89
N ILE A 225 7.75 -38.24 8.37
CA ILE A 225 9.17 -38.32 8.74
C ILE A 225 9.32 -37.57 10.08
N PRO A 226 9.85 -38.20 11.14
CA PRO A 226 10.01 -37.54 12.43
C PRO A 226 11.06 -36.43 12.35
N LEU A 227 10.70 -35.27 12.91
CA LEU A 227 11.55 -34.09 13.03
C LEU A 227 12.70 -34.40 14.00
N GLN A 228 13.89 -34.70 13.50
CA GLN A 228 15.10 -34.78 14.32
C GLN A 228 15.64 -33.36 14.54
N THR A 229 15.32 -32.77 15.67
CA THR A 229 15.91 -31.52 16.15
C THR A 229 17.28 -31.80 16.74
N LYS A 230 18.34 -31.31 16.09
CA LYS A 230 19.68 -31.25 16.68
C LYS A 230 19.87 -29.88 17.34
N PRO A 231 20.27 -29.81 18.62
CA PRO A 231 20.40 -28.54 19.31
C PRO A 231 21.61 -27.75 18.79
N VAL A 232 21.38 -26.47 18.54
CA VAL A 232 22.43 -25.47 18.34
C VAL A 232 23.11 -25.26 19.69
N ILE A 233 24.40 -25.59 19.77
CA ILE A 233 25.24 -25.39 20.95
C ILE A 233 25.56 -23.89 21.05
N ARG A 234 25.48 -23.40 22.30
CA ARG A 234 25.71 -22.04 22.78
C ARG A 234 27.16 -21.58 22.60
#